data_AF-A0A167XQY1-F1
#
_entry.id   AF-A0A167XQY1-F1
#
_cell.length_a   1.000
_cell.length_b   1.000
_cell.length_c   1.000
_cell.angle_alpha   90.00
_cell.angle_beta   90.00
_cell.angle_gamma   90.00
#
_symmetry.space_group_name_H-M   'P 1'
#
loop_
_entity.id
_entity.type
_entity.pdbx_description
1 polymer ?
#
loop_
_entity_poly.entity_id
_entity_poly.type
_entity_poly.pdbx_seq_one_letter_code
_entity_poly.pdbx_strand_id
1 'polypeptide(L)'
;VTQLERSYMKGVRYSRTYNHPEGRQTRSAIAVLVNDLPGGKKVAQMAGHSSKSHFCSLCTLHKDCISEINPERWVPRNSDALQHVAYAWRDATSKAERDTIFAKFGVRWSELWRLPYYDPIRMLIIDGMHNLFEGLVQFHCRYLLGIN
;
A
#
# COMPACT_ATOMS: atom_id res chain seq x y z
N VAL A 1 0.93 -13.13 10.13
CA VAL A 1 1.50 -13.30 8.77
C VAL A 1 2.13 -14.67 8.51
N THR A 2 2.78 -15.32 9.48
CA THR A 2 3.38 -16.66 9.29
C THR A 2 2.43 -17.72 8.68
N GLN A 3 1.13 -17.70 9.03
CA GLN A 3 0.13 -18.57 8.41
C GLN A 3 -0.11 -18.27 6.92
N LEU A 4 -0.11 -16.99 6.54
CA LEU A 4 -0.26 -16.55 5.14
C LEU A 4 0.96 -16.92 4.30
N GLU A 5 2.15 -16.71 4.86
CA GLU A 5 3.42 -17.13 4.25
C GLU A 5 3.44 -18.65 4.02
N ARG A 6 3.08 -19.43 5.04
CA ARG A 6 2.99 -20.90 4.94
C ARG A 6 1.93 -21.33 3.93
N SER A 7 0.77 -20.69 3.93
CA SER A 7 -0.31 -20.97 2.97
C SER A 7 0.14 -20.68 1.53
N TYR A 8 0.91 -19.63 1.30
CA TYR A 8 1.43 -19.32 -0.04
C TYR A 8 2.53 -20.29 -0.49
N MET A 9 3.53 -20.51 0.37
CA MET A 9 4.72 -21.29 0.02
C MET A 9 4.43 -22.80 -0.02
N LYS A 10 3.77 -23.30 1.02
CA LYS A 10 3.52 -24.74 1.23
C LYS A 10 2.07 -25.13 0.95
N GLY A 11 1.11 -24.21 0.99
CA GLY A 11 -0.29 -24.55 0.85
C GLY A 11 -0.92 -25.21 2.08
N VAL A 12 -2.25 -25.30 2.07
CA VAL A 12 -3.07 -26.01 3.04
C VAL A 12 -3.77 -27.16 2.31
N ARG A 13 -3.60 -28.39 2.81
CA ARG A 13 -4.29 -29.57 2.28
C ARG A 13 -5.61 -29.75 3.00
N TYR A 14 -6.70 -29.67 2.26
CA TYR A 14 -8.03 -30.04 2.72
C TYR A 14 -8.25 -31.52 2.40
N SER A 15 -8.78 -32.28 3.36
CA SER A 15 -9.07 -33.71 3.19
C SER A 15 -10.20 -33.97 2.21
N ARG A 16 -11.11 -33.00 2.03
CA ARG A 16 -12.24 -33.07 1.09
C ARG A 16 -12.72 -31.66 0.73
N THR A 17 -13.13 -31.47 -0.53
CA THR A 17 -13.88 -30.28 -1.00
C THR A 17 -15.03 -30.76 -1.89
N TYR A 18 -16.00 -29.89 -2.23
CA TYR A 18 -17.17 -30.27 -3.03
C TYR A 18 -16.79 -30.98 -4.35
N ASN A 19 -15.88 -30.39 -5.12
CA ASN A 19 -15.41 -30.95 -6.40
C ASN A 19 -14.24 -31.96 -6.28
N HIS A 20 -13.67 -32.15 -5.07
CA HIS A 20 -12.55 -33.07 -4.85
C HIS A 20 -12.77 -33.91 -3.57
N PRO A 21 -13.45 -35.06 -3.69
CA PRO A 21 -13.70 -35.99 -2.59
C PRO A 21 -12.43 -36.50 -1.89
N GLU A 22 -11.33 -36.68 -2.64
CA GLU A 22 -10.02 -37.15 -2.16
C GLU A 22 -9.12 -36.02 -1.58
N GLY A 23 -9.68 -34.82 -1.49
CA GLY A 23 -9.01 -33.64 -0.98
C GLY A 23 -8.15 -32.93 -2.02
N ARG A 24 -7.71 -31.72 -1.68
CA ARG A 24 -6.90 -30.87 -2.55
C ARG A 24 -6.00 -29.95 -1.73
N GLN A 25 -4.82 -29.68 -2.26
CA GLN A 25 -3.93 -28.66 -1.73
C GLN A 25 -4.27 -27.32 -2.37
N THR A 26 -4.42 -26.30 -1.53
CA THR A 26 -4.73 -24.94 -1.94
C THR A 26 -3.64 -24.00 -1.44
N ARG A 27 -3.44 -22.88 -2.14
CA ARG A 27 -2.53 -21.82 -1.73
C ARG A 27 -3.31 -20.52 -1.71
N SER A 28 -3.03 -19.66 -0.74
CA SER A 28 -3.70 -18.37 -0.60
C SER A 28 -2.67 -17.24 -0.67
N ALA A 29 -3.04 -16.17 -1.34
CA ALA A 29 -2.25 -14.94 -1.43
C ALA A 29 -3.16 -13.72 -1.23
N ILE A 30 -2.61 -12.65 -0.66
CA ILE A 30 -3.24 -11.32 -0.73
C ILE A 30 -2.91 -10.75 -2.11
N ALA A 31 -3.92 -10.59 -2.96
CA ALA A 31 -3.72 -10.09 -4.32
C ALA A 31 -3.67 -8.55 -4.38
N VAL A 32 -4.61 -7.89 -3.71
CA VAL A 32 -4.78 -6.44 -3.72
C VAL A 32 -5.30 -5.94 -2.37
N LEU A 33 -4.97 -4.70 -2.06
CA LEU A 33 -5.47 -3.95 -0.91
C LEU A 33 -6.48 -2.93 -1.42
N VAL A 34 -7.77 -3.25 -1.30
CA VAL A 34 -8.88 -2.35 -1.67
C VAL A 34 -9.35 -1.62 -0.42
N ASN A 35 -9.03 -0.34 -0.33
CA ASN A 35 -9.35 0.53 0.80
C ASN A 35 -9.52 1.96 0.30
N ASP A 36 -10.16 2.81 1.10
CA ASP A 36 -10.01 4.25 0.94
C ASP A 36 -8.53 4.66 1.05
N LEU A 37 -8.15 5.82 0.52
CA LEU A 37 -6.75 6.24 0.50
C LEU A 37 -6.13 6.30 1.92
N PRO A 38 -6.79 6.86 2.95
CA PRO A 38 -6.29 6.81 4.32
C PRO A 38 -6.09 5.40 4.89
N GLY A 39 -7.06 4.50 4.75
CA GLY A 39 -6.98 3.12 5.21
C GLY A 39 -5.89 2.35 4.47
N GLY A 40 -5.84 2.50 3.16
CA GLY A 40 -4.82 1.92 2.30
C GLY A 40 -3.40 2.29 2.70
N LYS A 41 -3.14 3.59 2.97
CA LYS A 41 -1.84 4.06 3.45
C LYS A 41 -1.46 3.45 4.80
N LYS A 42 -2.43 3.29 5.72
CA LYS A 42 -2.21 2.64 7.02
C LYS A 42 -1.89 1.16 6.86
N VAL A 43 -2.62 0.42 6.02
CA VAL A 43 -2.33 -1.00 5.75
C VAL A 43 -0.95 -1.16 5.13
N ALA A 44 -0.62 -0.34 4.13
CA ALA A 44 0.68 -0.35 3.48
C ALA A 44 1.83 0.20 4.34
N GLN A 45 1.53 0.78 5.50
CA GLN A 45 2.47 1.48 6.37
C GLN A 45 3.27 2.57 5.65
N MET A 46 2.63 3.23 4.69
CA MET A 46 3.19 4.34 3.92
C MET A 46 2.72 5.68 4.49
N ALA A 47 3.44 6.74 4.16
CA ALA A 47 3.05 8.09 4.52
C ALA A 47 1.68 8.45 3.94
N GLY A 48 0.86 9.12 4.76
CA GLY A 48 -0.49 9.52 4.40
C GLY A 48 -0.53 10.54 3.26
N HIS A 49 -1.70 10.71 2.66
CA HIS A 49 -1.94 11.64 1.55
C HIS A 49 -1.65 13.12 1.89
N SER A 50 -1.55 13.46 3.18
CA SER A 50 -1.18 14.80 3.64
C SER A 50 0.33 15.04 3.72
N SER A 51 1.17 14.00 3.57
CA SER A 51 2.63 14.11 3.63
C SER A 51 3.16 15.05 2.55
N LYS A 52 4.07 15.95 2.92
CA LYS A 52 4.75 16.85 1.99
C LYS A 52 5.64 16.07 1.02
N SER A 53 6.52 15.21 1.52
CA SER A 53 7.51 14.49 0.70
C SER A 53 6.99 13.18 0.09
N HIS A 54 5.91 12.60 0.63
CA HIS A 54 5.53 11.22 0.32
C HIS A 54 4.01 11.01 0.23
N PHE A 55 3.27 11.97 -0.37
CA PHE A 55 1.82 11.84 -0.53
C PHE A 55 1.41 10.67 -1.44
N CYS A 56 2.18 10.41 -2.50
CA CYS A 56 1.91 9.36 -3.48
C CYS A 56 2.56 8.02 -3.10
N SER A 57 1.86 6.91 -3.33
CA SER A 57 2.40 5.54 -3.15
C SER A 57 3.18 5.02 -4.35
N LEU A 58 3.03 5.66 -5.52
CA LEU A 58 3.60 5.19 -6.78
C LEU A 58 4.88 5.95 -7.16
N CYS A 59 4.96 7.25 -6.84
CA CYS A 59 6.09 8.11 -7.20
C CYS A 59 6.64 8.87 -5.98
N THR A 60 7.76 9.54 -6.20
CA THR A 60 8.49 10.32 -5.18
C THR A 60 8.23 11.83 -5.28
N LEU A 61 7.24 12.27 -6.06
CA LEU A 61 6.88 13.68 -6.14
C LEU A 61 6.55 14.27 -4.77
N HIS A 62 6.97 15.52 -4.59
CA HIS A 62 6.56 16.33 -3.45
C HIS A 62 5.13 16.84 -3.66
N LYS A 63 4.36 16.98 -2.58
CA LYS A 63 2.97 17.43 -2.60
C LYS A 63 2.82 18.84 -3.16
N ASP A 64 3.82 19.69 -2.96
CA ASP A 64 3.83 21.04 -3.54
C ASP A 64 3.94 21.01 -5.08
N CYS A 65 4.35 19.87 -5.65
CA CYS A 65 4.38 19.60 -7.08
C CYS A 65 3.22 18.71 -7.55
N ILE A 66 2.10 18.64 -6.80
CA ILE A 66 0.95 17.77 -7.14
C ILE A 66 0.33 18.10 -8.50
N SER A 67 0.51 19.32 -9.00
CA SER A 67 0.05 19.76 -10.31
C SER A 67 0.98 19.35 -11.47
N GLU A 68 2.08 18.64 -11.20
CA GLU A 68 2.95 18.13 -12.25
C GLU A 68 2.27 16.96 -12.97
N ILE A 69 1.83 17.21 -14.20
CA ILE A 69 1.10 16.25 -15.02
C ILE A 69 1.98 15.50 -16.03
N ASN A 70 3.25 15.89 -16.21
CA ASN A 70 4.16 15.18 -17.12
C ASN A 70 4.67 13.89 -16.46
N PRO A 71 4.28 12.70 -16.95
CA PRO A 71 4.68 11.43 -16.34
C PRO A 71 6.19 11.17 -16.39
N GLU A 72 6.91 11.78 -17.35
CA GLU A 72 8.37 11.63 -17.46
C GLU A 72 9.12 12.23 -16.26
N ARG A 73 8.49 13.18 -15.55
CA ARG A 73 9.04 13.79 -14.34
C ARG A 73 8.72 12.99 -13.08
N TRP A 74 7.90 11.96 -13.19
CA TRP A 74 7.48 11.15 -12.06
C TRP A 74 8.47 10.03 -11.84
N VAL A 75 9.37 10.22 -10.88
CA VAL A 75 10.29 9.14 -10.49
C VAL A 75 9.50 8.07 -9.74
N PRO A 76 9.43 6.82 -10.27
CA PRO A 76 8.68 5.75 -9.63
C PRO A 76 9.37 5.29 -8.35
N ARG A 77 8.58 4.80 -7.39
CA ARG A 77 9.12 4.12 -6.22
C ARG A 77 9.59 2.72 -6.59
N ASN A 78 10.53 2.21 -5.81
CA ASN A 78 11.04 0.85 -5.95
C ASN A 78 10.65 0.03 -4.71
N SER A 79 9.91 -1.07 -4.91
CA SER A 79 9.39 -1.89 -3.81
C SER A 79 10.50 -2.52 -2.97
N ASP A 80 11.54 -3.04 -3.62
CA ASP A 80 12.67 -3.69 -2.94
C ASP A 80 13.42 -2.68 -2.06
N ALA A 81 13.65 -1.47 -2.57
CA ALA A 81 14.26 -0.38 -1.80
C ALA A 81 13.38 0.01 -0.60
N LEU A 82 12.06 0.09 -0.77
CA LEU A 82 11.13 0.36 0.33
C LEU A 82 11.14 -0.78 1.36
N GLN A 83 11.25 -2.03 0.92
CA GLN A 83 11.36 -3.18 1.82
C GLN A 83 12.62 -3.04 2.69
N HIS A 84 13.79 -2.78 2.08
CA HIS A 84 15.04 -2.59 2.83
C HIS A 84 14.91 -1.48 3.88
N VAL A 85 14.30 -0.35 3.51
CA VAL A 85 14.04 0.76 4.45
C VAL A 85 13.05 0.37 5.54
N ALA A 86 12.01 -0.40 5.23
CA ALA A 86 11.04 -0.86 6.22
C ALA A 86 11.69 -1.80 7.26
N TYR A 87 12.61 -2.66 6.84
CA TYR A 87 13.43 -3.47 7.74
C TYR A 87 14.36 -2.61 8.59
N ALA A 88 15.05 -1.63 7.99
CA ALA A 88 15.87 -0.67 8.75
C ALA A 88 15.04 0.10 9.79
N TRP A 89 13.81 0.50 9.45
CA TRP A 89 12.88 1.13 10.40
C TRP A 89 12.49 0.19 11.56
N ARG A 90 12.28 -1.11 11.28
CA ARG A 90 11.99 -2.10 12.31
C ARG A 90 13.16 -2.24 13.30
N ASP A 91 14.36 -2.39 12.72
CA ASP A 91 15.60 -2.73 13.43
C ASP A 91 16.24 -1.51 14.10
N ALA A 92 15.79 -0.29 13.75
CA ALA A 92 16.13 0.94 14.43
C ALA A 92 15.89 0.83 15.95
N THR A 93 16.87 1.31 16.71
CA THR A 93 16.95 1.11 18.17
C THR A 93 16.15 2.16 18.94
N SER A 94 15.90 3.33 18.32
CA SER A 94 15.23 4.45 18.96
C SER A 94 14.03 4.95 18.15
N LYS A 95 13.09 5.57 18.84
CA LYS A 95 11.98 6.28 18.20
C LYS A 95 12.47 7.41 17.28
N ALA A 96 13.50 8.14 17.70
CA ALA A 96 14.07 9.24 16.92
C ALA A 96 14.65 8.75 15.59
N GLU A 97 15.33 7.60 15.59
CA GLU A 97 15.84 6.96 14.38
C GLU A 97 14.71 6.51 13.46
N ARG A 98 13.67 5.86 14.01
CA ARG A 98 12.45 5.51 13.28
C ARG A 98 11.76 6.71 12.64
N ASP A 99 11.65 7.80 13.38
CA ASP A 99 11.02 9.04 12.90
C ASP A 99 11.86 9.67 11.78
N THR A 100 13.19 9.62 11.89
CA THR A 100 14.13 10.08 10.84
C THR A 100 14.01 9.26 9.57
N ILE A 101 14.00 7.92 9.69
CA ILE A 101 13.82 7.02 8.55
C ILE A 101 12.47 7.25 7.88
N PHE A 102 11.39 7.35 8.68
CA PHE A 102 10.06 7.59 8.14
C PHE A 102 9.94 8.96 7.45
N ALA A 103 10.55 10.00 8.01
CA ALA A 103 10.55 11.34 7.41
C ALA A 103 11.28 11.35 6.06
N LYS A 104 12.35 10.56 5.91
CA LYS A 104 13.17 10.50 4.69
C LYS A 104 12.57 9.65 3.57
N PHE A 105 11.89 8.55 3.91
CA PHE A 105 11.45 7.56 2.93
C PHE A 105 9.94 7.34 2.87
N GLY A 106 9.22 7.72 3.93
CA GLY A 106 7.76 7.64 4.01
C GLY A 106 7.21 6.23 4.14
N VAL A 107 7.98 5.30 4.72
CA VAL A 107 7.57 3.90 4.92
C VAL A 107 7.94 3.42 6.31
N ARG A 108 7.10 2.57 6.91
CA ARG A 108 7.36 1.87 8.17
C ARG A 108 7.31 0.36 7.98
N TRP A 109 7.80 -0.35 8.99
CA TRP A 109 7.62 -1.79 9.08
C TRP A 109 6.15 -2.18 9.20
N SER A 110 5.82 -3.29 8.56
CA SER A 110 4.56 -4.02 8.68
C SER A 110 4.90 -5.50 8.56
N GLU A 111 4.09 -6.36 9.18
CA GLU A 111 4.27 -7.80 9.02
C GLU A 111 4.09 -8.25 7.56
N LEU A 112 3.39 -7.49 6.71
CA LEU A 112 3.18 -7.82 5.30
C LEU A 112 4.48 -7.86 4.49
N TRP A 113 5.51 -7.10 4.89
CA TRP A 113 6.83 -7.12 4.23
C TRP A 113 7.54 -8.48 4.29
N ARG A 114 7.10 -9.38 5.18
CA ARG A 114 7.58 -10.76 5.26
C ARG A 114 7.03 -11.66 4.16
N LEU A 115 5.93 -11.25 3.50
CA LEU A 115 5.35 -12.03 2.42
C LEU A 115 6.22 -11.86 1.16
N PRO A 116 6.72 -12.94 0.54
CA PRO A 116 7.68 -12.85 -0.57
C PRO A 116 7.08 -12.25 -1.85
N TYR A 117 5.75 -12.16 -1.91
CA TYR A 117 5.02 -11.59 -3.05
C TYR A 117 4.52 -10.17 -2.77
N TYR A 118 4.68 -9.64 -1.55
CA TYR A 118 4.07 -8.36 -1.18
C TYR A 118 4.79 -7.17 -1.83
N ASP A 119 4.02 -6.39 -2.58
CA ASP A 119 4.48 -5.16 -3.23
C ASP A 119 3.41 -4.07 -3.02
N PRO A 120 3.59 -3.14 -2.09
CA PRO A 120 2.60 -2.11 -1.83
C PRO A 120 2.41 -1.12 -2.98
N ILE A 121 3.37 -1.00 -3.90
CA ILE A 121 3.27 -0.12 -5.08
C ILE A 121 2.26 -0.72 -6.06
N ARG A 122 2.26 -2.05 -6.21
CA ARG A 122 1.38 -2.76 -7.15
C ARG A 122 0.07 -3.23 -6.53
N MET A 123 0.08 -3.51 -5.23
CA MET A 123 -1.06 -4.11 -4.54
C MET A 123 -2.00 -3.06 -3.91
N LEU A 124 -1.51 -1.85 -3.62
CA LEU A 124 -2.38 -0.80 -3.10
C LEU A 124 -3.17 -0.17 -4.26
N ILE A 125 -4.43 -0.55 -4.37
CA ILE A 125 -5.30 -0.07 -5.45
C ILE A 125 -5.89 1.29 -5.09
N ILE A 126 -5.96 2.17 -6.07
CA ILE A 126 -6.69 3.44 -5.96
C ILE A 126 -8.18 3.12 -6.04
N ASP A 127 -8.90 3.39 -4.96
CA ASP A 127 -10.34 3.22 -4.93
C ASP A 127 -11.03 4.31 -5.78
N GLY A 128 -11.36 3.93 -7.01
CA GLY A 128 -12.00 4.80 -7.97
C GLY A 128 -13.43 5.20 -7.57
N MET A 129 -14.16 4.37 -6.82
CA MET A 129 -15.52 4.70 -6.39
C MET A 129 -15.49 5.83 -5.38
N HIS A 130 -14.72 5.68 -4.30
CA HIS A 130 -14.63 6.73 -3.27
C HIS A 130 -14.01 8.00 -3.84
N ASN A 131 -12.96 7.89 -4.67
CA ASN A 131 -12.36 9.07 -5.30
C ASN A 131 -13.32 9.79 -6.26
N LEU A 132 -14.14 9.05 -7.03
CA LEU A 132 -15.10 9.66 -7.94
C LEU A 132 -16.22 10.37 -7.18
N PHE A 133 -16.89 9.68 -6.26
CA PHE A 133 -18.06 10.23 -5.58
C PHE A 133 -17.69 11.23 -4.49
N GLU A 134 -16.75 10.87 -3.60
CA GLU A 134 -16.40 11.71 -2.44
C GLU A 134 -15.28 12.71 -2.75
N GLY A 135 -14.46 12.44 -3.76
CA GLY A 135 -13.42 13.35 -4.22
C GLY A 135 -13.93 14.29 -5.32
N LEU A 136 -14.05 13.76 -6.54
CA LEU A 136 -14.26 14.55 -7.75
C LEU A 136 -15.65 15.18 -7.81
N VAL A 137 -16.72 14.40 -7.62
CA VAL A 137 -18.10 14.90 -7.68
C VAL A 137 -18.36 15.88 -6.55
N GLN A 138 -17.96 15.55 -5.31
CA GLN A 138 -18.07 16.47 -4.20
C GLN A 138 -17.32 17.78 -4.47
N PHE A 139 -16.09 17.71 -4.98
CA PHE A 139 -15.32 18.91 -5.31
C PHE A 139 -16.01 19.76 -6.37
N HIS A 140 -16.47 19.13 -7.45
CA HIS A 140 -17.12 19.81 -8.56
C HIS A 140 -18.43 20.48 -8.10
N CYS A 141 -19.29 19.77 -7.38
CA CYS A 141 -20.56 20.32 -6.90
C CYS A 141 -20.34 21.48 -5.92
N ARG A 142 -19.51 21.29 -4.89
CA ARG A 142 -19.37 22.29 -3.81
C ARG A 142 -18.53 23.49 -4.21
N TYR A 143 -17.41 23.28 -4.89
CA TYR A 143 -16.42 24.35 -5.12
C TYR A 143 -16.50 24.95 -6.53
N LEU A 144 -16.92 24.19 -7.54
CA LEU A 144 -17.02 24.71 -8.91
C LEU A 144 -18.45 25.18 -9.23
N LEU A 145 -19.46 24.42 -8.83
CA LEU A 145 -20.86 24.75 -9.10
C LEU A 145 -21.55 25.50 -7.96
N GLY A 146 -20.98 25.53 -6.75
CA GLY A 146 -21.55 26.21 -5.59
C GLY A 146 -22.82 25.55 -5.03
N ILE A 147 -23.01 24.26 -5.29
CA ILE A 147 -24.11 23.46 -4.76
C ILE A 147 -23.71 23.00 -3.35
N ASN A 148 -24.32 23.63 -2.33
CA ASN A 148 -24.15 23.29 -0.92
C ASN A 148 -25.12 22.20 -0.48
#